data_AF-A0A1I1KFT6-F1
#
_entry.id   AF-A0A1I1KFT6-F1
#
_cell.length_a   1.000
_cell.length_b   1.000
_cell.length_c   1.000
_cell.angle_alpha   90.00
_cell.angle_beta   90.00
_cell.angle_gamma   90.00
#
_symmetry.space_group_name_H-M   'P 1'
#
loop_
_entity.id
_entity.type
_entity.pdbx_description
1 polymer ?
#
loop_
_entity_poly.entity_id
_entity_poly.type
_entity_poly.pdbx_seq_one_letter_code
_entity_poly.pdbx_strand_id
1 'polypeptide(L)' 'MGLLDVNEDRIKALYKRAWYECDRGYVDPRKYPDLDSALYQFAMENKCTYDEAYILAKTGKRMF' A
#
# COMPACT_ATOMS: atom_id res chain seq x y z
N MET A 1 12.41 14.14 10.23
CA MET A 1 12.69 12.84 10.90
C MET A 1 11.66 11.86 10.36
N GLY A 2 11.93 10.80 9.61
CA GLY A 2 13.17 10.15 9.18
C GLY A 2 12.99 9.45 7.81
N LEU A 3 13.92 8.57 7.43
CA LEU A 3 14.08 7.93 6.10
C LEU A 3 12.90 7.04 5.58
N LEU A 4 11.70 7.14 6.16
CA LEU A 4 10.56 6.25 5.90
C LEU A 4 9.24 7.04 5.71
N ASP A 5 9.27 8.18 5.03
CA ASP A 5 8.03 8.82 4.55
C ASP A 5 7.30 7.86 3.61
N VAL A 6 6.28 7.16 4.12
CA VAL A 6 5.44 6.30 3.29
C VAL A 6 4.37 7.17 2.67
N ASN A 7 4.65 7.59 1.43
CA ASN A 7 3.73 8.37 0.62
C ASN A 7 2.85 7.48 -0.27
N GLU A 8 1.80 8.07 -0.82
CA GLU A 8 0.87 7.41 -1.74
C GLU A 8 1.58 6.72 -2.92
N ASP A 9 2.62 7.34 -3.48
CA ASP A 9 3.44 6.76 -4.54
C ASP A 9 4.16 5.48 -4.11
N ARG A 10 4.58 5.40 -2.84
CA ARG A 10 5.32 4.25 -2.32
C ARG A 10 4.42 3.03 -2.15
N ILE A 11 3.23 3.20 -1.56
CA ILE A 11 2.26 2.10 -1.44
C ILE A 11 1.79 1.62 -2.81
N LYS A 12 1.60 2.53 -3.78
CA LYS A 12 1.26 2.19 -5.18
C LYS A 12 2.38 1.41 -5.86
N ALA A 13 3.63 1.82 -5.69
CA ALA A 13 4.78 1.13 -6.28
C ALA A 13 4.94 -0.28 -5.71
N LEU A 14 4.81 -0.43 -4.39
CA LEU A 14 4.86 -1.74 -3.71
C LEU A 14 3.71 -2.64 -4.16
N TYR A 15 2.48 -2.11 -4.25
CA TYR A 15 1.33 -2.87 -4.74
C TYR A 15 1.52 -3.30 -6.19
N LYS A 16 1.99 -2.40 -7.06
CA LYS A 16 2.27 -2.70 -8.47
C LYS A 16 3.32 -3.80 -8.61
N ARG A 17 4.38 -3.78 -7.80
CA ARG A 17 5.39 -4.84 -7.78
C ARG A 17 4.77 -6.18 -7.38
N ALA A 18 4.05 -6.22 -6.26
CA ALA A 18 3.36 -7.41 -5.80
C ALA A 18 2.35 -7.95 -6.84
N TRP A 19 1.69 -7.04 -7.56
CA TRP A 19 0.77 -7.37 -8.65
C TRP A 19 1.48 -8.08 -9.81
N TYR A 20 2.66 -7.61 -10.23
CA TYR A 20 3.47 -8.33 -11.22
C TYR A 20 3.98 -9.68 -10.70
N GLU A 21 4.37 -9.75 -9.43
CA GLU A 21 4.86 -11.00 -8.82
C GLU A 21 3.76 -12.07 -8.69
N CYS A 22 2.49 -11.67 -8.57
CA CYS A 22 1.34 -12.59 -8.56
C CYS A 22 0.73 -12.84 -9.96
N ASP A 23 1.50 -12.60 -11.03
CA ASP A 23 1.05 -12.76 -12.43
C ASP A 23 -0.21 -11.93 -12.77
N ARG A 24 -0.26 -10.69 -12.25
CA ARG A 24 -1.40 -9.78 -12.38
C ARG A 24 -2.71 -10.29 -11.77
N GLY A 25 -2.62 -11.26 -10.86
CA GLY A 25 -3.74 -11.81 -10.08
C GLY A 25 -4.12 -10.97 -8.85
N TYR A 26 -4.70 -11.65 -7.86
CA TYR A 26 -5.05 -11.04 -6.57
C TYR A 26 -3.80 -10.88 -5.70
N VAL A 27 -3.51 -9.63 -5.29
CA VAL A 27 -2.41 -9.31 -4.38
C VAL A 27 -2.89 -9.48 -2.94
N ASP A 28 -2.39 -10.53 -2.28
CA ASP A 28 -2.56 -10.69 -0.83
C ASP A 28 -1.44 -9.93 -0.10
N PRO A 29 -1.72 -8.78 0.53
CA PRO A 29 -0.69 -7.95 1.14
C PRO A 29 0.04 -8.66 2.28
N ARG A 30 -0.57 -9.66 2.93
CA ARG A 30 0.09 -10.46 3.98
C ARG A 30 1.25 -11.30 3.46
N LYS A 31 1.29 -11.58 2.17
CA LYS A 31 2.41 -12.29 1.51
C LYS A 31 3.58 -11.35 1.16
N TYR A 32 3.37 -10.04 1.26
CA TYR A 32 4.33 -9.01 0.89
C TYR A 32 4.58 -8.10 2.12
N PRO A 33 5.52 -8.47 3.01
CA PRO A 33 5.72 -7.76 4.28
C PRO A 33 6.07 -6.28 4.11
N ASP A 34 6.75 -5.92 3.01
CA ASP A 34 7.05 -4.52 2.68
C ASP A 34 5.79 -3.72 2.33
N LEU A 35 4.87 -4.34 1.57
CA LEU A 35 3.58 -3.72 1.22
C LEU A 35 2.70 -3.59 2.46
N ASP A 36 2.61 -4.63 3.27
CA ASP A 36 1.83 -4.64 4.51
C ASP A 36 2.30 -3.56 5.50
N SER A 37 3.61 -3.50 5.74
CA SER A 37 4.21 -2.49 6.63
C SER A 37 3.97 -1.07 6.11
N ALA A 38 4.10 -0.86 4.80
CA ALA A 38 3.87 0.45 4.18
C ALA A 38 2.39 0.86 4.26
N LEU A 39 1.46 -0.05 3.99
CA LEU A 39 0.03 0.21 4.14
C LEU A 39 -0.33 0.58 5.58
N TYR A 40 0.25 -0.12 6.55
CA TYR A 40 0.04 0.15 7.97
C TYR A 40 0.58 1.53 8.39
N GLN A 41 1.79 1.88 7.95
CA GLN A 41 2.39 3.18 8.20
C GLN A 41 1.56 4.31 7.57
N PHE A 42 1.20 4.16 6.30
CA PHE A 42 0.37 5.13 5.59
C PHE A 42 -0.98 5.34 6.29
N ALA A 43 -1.62 4.26 6.75
CA ALA A 43 -2.88 4.30 7.48
C ALA A 43 -2.76 5.09 8.80
N MET A 44 -1.70 4.84 9.57
CA MET A 44 -1.44 5.58 10.82
C MET A 44 -1.17 7.06 10.57
N GLU A 45 -0.39 7.41 9.55
CA GLU A 45 -0.03 8.81 9.26
C GLU A 45 -1.22 9.61 8.71
N ASN A 46 -2.05 8.99 7.86
CA ASN A 46 -3.20 9.64 7.23
C ASN A 46 -4.51 9.49 8.02
N LYS A 47 -4.48 8.85 9.20
CA LYS A 47 -5.67 8.52 10.01
C LYS A 47 -6.76 7.79 9.20
N CYS A 48 -6.36 6.93 8.29
CA CYS A 48 -7.28 6.07 7.54
C CYS A 48 -7.20 4.62 8.01
N THR A 49 -8.18 3.83 7.58
CA THR A 49 -8.16 2.39 7.81
C THR A 49 -7.19 1.70 6.85
N TYR A 50 -6.70 0.54 7.27
CA TYR A 50 -5.84 -0.30 6.43
C TYR A 50 -6.50 -0.64 5.09
N ASP A 51 -7.82 -0.90 5.09
CA ASP A 51 -8.58 -1.22 3.88
C ASP A 51 -8.61 -0.04 2.91
N GLU A 52 -8.81 1.19 3.41
CA GLU A 52 -8.74 2.40 2.60
C GLU A 52 -7.33 2.62 2.02
N ALA A 53 -6.28 2.39 2.80
CA ALA A 53 -4.90 2.44 2.31
C ALA A 53 -4.65 1.40 1.21
N TYR A 54 -5.19 0.17 1.37
CA TYR A 54 -5.07 -0.90 0.39
C TYR A 54 -5.85 -0.58 -0.89
N ILE A 55 -7.08 -0.07 -0.78
CA ILE A 55 -7.88 0.40 -1.91
C ILE A 55 -7.13 1.52 -2.64
N LEU A 56 -6.52 2.46 -1.92
CA LEU A 56 -5.73 3.54 -2.50
C LEU A 56 -4.51 2.99 -3.25
N ALA A 57 -3.77 2.06 -2.67
CA ALA A 57 -2.61 1.43 -3.31
C ALA A 57 -3.00 0.66 -4.59
N LYS A 58 -4.17 0.00 -4.57
CA LYS A 58 -4.70 -0.80 -5.69
C LYS A 58 -5.30 0.04 -6.82
N THR A 59 -6.12 1.03 -6.47
CA THR A 59 -6.94 1.77 -7.45
C THR A 59 -6.37 3.14 -7.79
N GLY A 60 -5.47 3.66 -6.94
CA GLY A 60 -4.96 5.02 -7.02
C GLY A 60 -6.01 6.10 -6.83
N LYS A 61 -7.22 5.75 -6.40
CA LYS A 61 -8.27 6.70 -6.05
C LYS A 61 -8.26 6.93 -4.55
N ARG A 62 -8.01 8.18 -4.15
CA ARG A 62 -8.37 8.65 -2.80
C ARG A 62 -9.89 8.67 -2.74
N MET A 63 -10.47 7.90 -1.81
CA MET A 63 -11.89 7.99 -1.46
C MET A 63 -12.16 9.03 -0.36
N PHE A 64 -11.19 9.92 -0.11
CA PHE A 64 -11.26 11.01 0.87
C PHE A 64 -11.70 12.32 0.21
#